data_AF-M3Z184-F1
#
_entry.id   AF-M3Z184-F1
#
_cell.length_a   1.000
_cell.length_b   1.000
_cell.length_c   1.000
_cell.angle_alpha   90.00
_cell.angle_beta   90.00
_cell.angle_gamma   90.00
#
_symmetry.space_group_name_H-M   'P 1'
#
loop_
_entity.id
_entity.type
_entity.pdbx_description
1 polymer ?
#
loop_
_entity_poly.entity_id
_entity_poly.type
_entity_poly.pdbx_seq_one_letter_code
_entity_poly.pdbx_strand_id
1 'polypeptide(L)'
;MNMLEVFVSSLEEFQPDLVVLSGLHMMEGQSKELQRKRLLEVVSSISDIPTGIPIHLELASMTNKELMRSIVHQRSRGGARAVVDQDPLLG
;
A
#
# COMPACT_ATOMS: atom_id res chain seq x y z
N MET A 1 1.31 19.27 -4.51
CA MET A 1 0.63 17.98 -4.32
C MET A 1 1.56 16.87 -4.75
N ASN A 2 1.67 15.81 -3.95
CA ASN A 2 2.31 14.58 -4.42
C ASN A 2 1.32 13.78 -5.31
N MET A 3 1.79 12.84 -6.12
CA MET A 3 0.93 12.09 -7.05
C MET A 3 -0.17 11.27 -6.34
N LEU A 4 0.08 10.85 -5.09
CA LEU A 4 -0.88 10.08 -4.30
C LEU A 4 -2.02 10.96 -3.79
N GLU A 5 -1.73 12.22 -3.41
CA GLU A 5 -2.76 13.21 -3.07
C GLU A 5 -3.68 13.49 -4.27
N VAL A 6 -3.12 13.66 -5.47
CA VAL A 6 -3.91 13.85 -6.71
C VAL A 6 -4.80 12.63 -6.97
N PHE A 7 -4.26 11.43 -6.78
CA PHE A 7 -5.04 10.20 -6.90
C PHE A 7 -6.20 10.16 -5.89
N VAL A 8 -5.97 10.48 -4.62
CA VAL A 8 -7.03 10.49 -3.59
C VAL A 8 -8.10 11.51 -3.93
N SER A 9 -7.72 12.72 -4.37
CA SER A 9 -8.69 13.75 -4.78
C SER A 9 -9.53 13.31 -5.98
N SER A 10 -8.98 12.51 -6.91
CA SER A 10 -9.78 12.00 -8.04
C SER A 10 -10.87 11.00 -7.65
N LEU A 11 -10.80 10.41 -6.45
CA LEU A 11 -11.78 9.39 -6.01
C LEU A 11 -13.17 9.98 -5.75
N GLU A 12 -13.26 11.27 -5.38
CA GLU A 12 -14.55 11.95 -5.16
C GLU A 12 -15.38 12.03 -6.46
N GLU A 13 -14.71 12.28 -7.59
CA GLU A 13 -15.34 12.35 -8.90
C GLU A 13 -15.52 10.96 -9.51
N PHE A 14 -14.51 10.09 -9.39
CA PHE A 14 -14.54 8.76 -10.01
C PHE A 14 -15.46 7.77 -9.30
N GLN A 15 -15.63 7.90 -7.97
CA GLN A 15 -16.49 7.05 -7.13
C GLN A 15 -16.31 5.54 -7.38
N PRO A 16 -15.09 5.00 -7.22
CA PRO A 16 -14.85 3.58 -7.47
C PRO A 16 -15.49 2.68 -6.42
N ASP A 17 -15.93 1.50 -6.85
CA ASP A 17 -16.36 0.42 -5.95
C ASP A 17 -15.19 -0.30 -5.26
N LEU A 18 -13.96 -0.14 -5.78
CA LEU A 18 -12.73 -0.76 -5.27
C LEU A 18 -11.51 0.06 -5.68
N VAL A 19 -10.60 0.30 -4.73
CA VAL A 19 -9.27 0.85 -5.01
C VAL A 19 -8.24 -0.27 -4.93
N VAL A 20 -7.39 -0.41 -5.96
CA VAL A 20 -6.27 -1.35 -5.95
C VAL A 20 -4.96 -0.55 -5.95
N LEU A 21 -4.09 -0.80 -4.97
CA LEU A 21 -2.78 -0.19 -4.85
C LEU A 21 -1.70 -1.28 -4.93
N SER A 22 -0.65 -1.05 -5.71
CA SER A 22 0.47 -1.96 -5.87
C SER A 22 1.80 -1.19 -5.83
N GLY A 23 2.91 -1.91 -5.99
CA GLY A 23 4.25 -1.33 -6.13
C GLY A 23 5.01 -1.09 -4.82
N LEU A 24 4.43 -1.34 -3.64
CA LEU A 24 5.20 -1.22 -2.38
C LEU A 24 6.39 -2.19 -2.32
N HIS A 25 6.28 -3.34 -2.97
CA HIS A 25 7.37 -4.31 -3.12
C HIS A 25 8.58 -3.72 -3.88
N MET A 26 8.38 -2.72 -4.75
CA MET A 26 9.47 -2.06 -5.49
C MET A 26 10.40 -1.22 -4.60
N MET A 27 10.02 -1.00 -3.34
CA MET A 27 10.89 -0.35 -2.35
C MET A 27 11.94 -1.32 -1.77
N GLU A 28 11.89 -2.60 -2.12
CA GLU A 28 12.92 -3.57 -1.77
C GLU A 28 14.29 -3.13 -2.32
N GLY A 29 15.35 -3.29 -1.53
CA GLY A 29 16.68 -2.78 -1.85
C GLY A 29 16.91 -1.28 -1.62
N GLN A 30 15.86 -0.50 -1.33
CA GLN A 30 16.00 0.90 -0.92
C GLN A 30 16.41 1.03 0.56
N SER A 31 16.84 2.22 0.97
CA SER A 31 17.18 2.49 2.37
C SER A 31 15.96 2.35 3.29
N LYS A 32 16.17 1.88 4.52
CA LYS A 32 15.10 1.73 5.52
C LYS A 32 14.37 3.04 5.81
N GLU A 33 15.10 4.16 5.78
CA GLU A 33 14.51 5.48 5.97
C GLU A 33 13.55 5.85 4.84
N LEU A 34 13.95 5.59 3.58
CA LEU A 34 13.10 5.83 2.42
C LEU A 34 11.87 4.93 2.44
N GLN A 35 12.04 3.64 2.72
CA GLN A 35 10.94 2.68 2.88
C GLN A 35 9.95 3.16 3.94
N ARG A 36 10.43 3.55 5.12
CA ARG A 36 9.58 4.06 6.22
C ARG A 36 8.85 5.34 5.80
N LYS A 37 9.54 6.29 5.19
CA LYS A 37 8.95 7.56 4.73
C LYS A 37 7.82 7.30 3.74
N ARG A 38 8.07 6.48 2.71
CA ARG A 38 7.08 6.15 1.68
C ARG A 38 5.90 5.38 2.25
N LEU A 39 6.14 4.43 3.15
CA LEU A 39 5.06 3.67 3.77
C LEU A 39 4.14 4.56 4.62
N LEU A 40 4.71 5.54 5.34
CA LEU A 40 3.93 6.52 6.09
C LEU A 40 3.11 7.44 5.16
N GLU A 41 3.70 7.92 4.06
CA GLU A 41 2.98 8.70 3.06
C GLU A 41 1.76 7.92 2.52
N VAL A 42 1.96 6.64 2.19
CA VAL A 42 0.89 5.77 1.68
C VAL A 42 -0.21 5.56 2.71
N VAL A 43 0.14 5.26 3.97
CA VAL A 43 -0.84 5.05 5.05
C VAL A 43 -1.62 6.32 5.34
N SER A 44 -0.96 7.48 5.33
CA SER A 44 -1.62 8.78 5.53
C SER A 44 -2.64 9.02 4.42
N SER A 45 -2.24 8.94 3.15
CA SER A 45 -3.16 9.19 2.03
C SER A 45 -4.28 8.17 1.92
N ILE A 46 -4.04 6.90 2.26
CA ILE A 46 -5.10 5.88 2.34
C ILE A 46 -6.13 6.22 3.40
N SER A 47 -5.72 6.83 4.51
CA SER A 47 -6.64 7.23 5.59
C SER A 47 -7.59 8.34 5.16
N ASP A 48 -7.26 9.08 4.09
CA ASP A 48 -8.09 10.12 3.51
C ASP A 48 -9.11 9.56 2.48
N ILE A 49 -9.03 8.26 2.15
CA ILE A 49 -9.99 7.61 1.25
C ILE A 49 -11.32 7.37 2.01
N PRO A 50 -12.49 7.62 1.38
CA PRO A 50 -13.79 7.37 2.00
C PRO A 50 -13.92 5.93 2.55
N THR A 51 -14.37 5.82 3.80
CA THR A 51 -14.44 4.54 4.57
C THR A 51 -15.37 3.47 4.00
N GLY A 52 -16.18 3.81 2.99
CA GLY A 52 -17.06 2.89 2.28
C GLY A 52 -16.40 2.18 1.08
N ILE A 53 -15.22 2.62 0.65
CA ILE A 53 -14.54 2.07 -0.52
C ILE A 53 -13.49 1.05 -0.05
N PRO A 54 -13.61 -0.25 -0.41
CA PRO A 54 -12.58 -1.22 -0.08
C PRO A 54 -11.27 -0.87 -0.80
N ILE A 55 -10.16 -1.06 -0.09
CA ILE A 55 -8.82 -0.85 -0.64
C ILE A 55 -8.10 -2.19 -0.66
N HIS A 56 -7.67 -2.65 -1.81
CA HIS A 56 -6.85 -3.84 -1.99
C HIS A 56 -5.39 -3.44 -2.21
N LEU A 57 -4.48 -3.96 -1.39
CA LEU A 57 -3.04 -3.81 -1.56
C LEU A 57 -2.47 -5.10 -2.17
N GLU A 58 -1.96 -4.99 -3.38
CA GLU A 58 -1.33 -6.07 -4.12
C GLU A 58 0.19 -6.02 -3.92
N LEU A 59 0.74 -7.10 -3.38
CA LEU A 59 2.17 -7.27 -3.22
C LEU A 59 2.62 -8.42 -4.13
N ALA A 60 3.48 -8.11 -5.09
CA ALA A 60 4.19 -9.11 -5.87
C ALA A 60 5.27 -9.81 -5.02
N SER A 61 6.07 -10.68 -5.65
CA SER A 61 7.16 -11.40 -4.99
C SER A 61 8.03 -10.48 -4.13
N MET A 62 7.99 -10.71 -2.82
CA MET A 62 8.81 -10.02 -1.82
C MET A 62 9.76 -11.01 -1.19
N THR A 63 11.05 -10.67 -1.11
CA THR A 63 12.03 -11.51 -0.40
C THR A 63 12.41 -10.94 0.97
N ASN A 64 12.23 -9.63 1.15
CA ASN A 64 12.50 -8.91 2.39
C ASN A 64 11.36 -9.04 3.41
N LYS A 65 11.56 -9.92 4.40
CA LYS A 65 10.58 -10.23 5.45
C LYS A 65 10.31 -9.03 6.37
N GLU A 66 11.29 -8.17 6.64
CA GLU A 66 11.14 -6.97 7.47
C GLU A 66 10.24 -5.93 6.80
N LEU A 67 10.43 -5.69 5.50
CA LEU A 67 9.60 -4.79 4.71
C LEU A 67 8.17 -5.34 4.62
N MET A 68 8.02 -6.63 4.32
CA MET A 68 6.71 -7.30 4.30
C MET A 68 5.97 -7.14 5.63
N ARG A 69 6.64 -7.40 6.76
CA ARG A 69 6.05 -7.20 8.10
C ARG A 69 5.66 -5.74 8.34
N SER A 70 6.48 -4.80 7.91
CA SER A 70 6.19 -3.37 8.05
C SER A 70 4.93 -2.97 7.28
N ILE A 71 4.78 -3.43 6.04
CA ILE A 71 3.61 -3.19 5.20
C ILE A 71 2.34 -3.78 5.84
N VAL A 72 2.40 -5.04 6.28
CA VAL A 72 1.26 -5.73 6.91
C VAL A 72 0.89 -5.08 8.25
N HIS A 73 1.88 -4.65 9.04
CA HIS A 73 1.63 -4.05 10.36
C HIS A 73 1.03 -2.65 10.25
N GLN A 74 1.57 -1.76 9.40
CA GLN A 74 1.07 -0.39 9.30
C GLN A 74 -0.37 -0.33 8.77
N ARG A 75 -0.72 -1.26 7.89
CA ARG A 75 -2.08 -1.51 7.41
C ARG A 75 -3.11 -1.78 8.50
N SER A 76 -2.76 -2.49 9.58
CA SER A 76 -3.73 -2.82 10.65
C SER A 76 -4.34 -1.59 11.32
N ARG A 77 -3.74 -0.41 11.11
CA ARG A 77 -4.20 0.87 11.63
C ARG A 77 -5.09 1.67 10.66
N GLY A 78 -5.23 1.26 9.39
CA GLY A 78 -5.82 2.08 8.31
C GLY A 78 -6.88 1.42 7.42
N GLY A 79 -7.47 0.27 7.81
CA GLY A 79 -8.69 -0.26 7.18
C GLY A 79 -8.58 -0.96 5.81
N ALA A 80 -7.46 -0.88 5.08
CA ALA A 80 -7.31 -1.57 3.79
C ALA A 80 -7.35 -3.12 3.92
N ARG A 81 -7.50 -3.90 2.82
CA ARG A 81 -7.24 -5.36 2.62
C ARG A 81 -5.97 -5.63 1.79
N ALA A 82 -5.08 -6.57 2.16
CA ALA A 82 -3.76 -6.75 1.54
C ALA A 82 -3.59 -8.23 1.28
N VAL A 83 -3.26 -8.55 0.05
CA VAL A 83 -3.02 -9.92 -0.39
C VAL A 83 -1.56 -9.97 -0.81
N VAL A 84 -0.83 -10.86 -0.14
CA VAL A 84 0.56 -11.14 -0.48
C VAL A 84 0.53 -12.38 -1.34
N ASP A 85 0.76 -12.22 -2.64
CA ASP A 85 1.01 -13.35 -3.51
C ASP A 85 2.44 -13.80 -3.25
N GLN A 86 2.59 -14.80 -2.37
CA GLN A 86 3.88 -15.50 -2.28
C GLN A 86 3.98 -16.44 -3.47
N ASP A 87 5.00 -16.24 -4.30
CA ASP A 87 5.37 -17.20 -5.33
C ASP A 87 5.68 -18.55 -4.64
N PRO A 88 4.93 -19.63 -4.92
CA PRO A 88 5.13 -20.92 -4.28
C PRO A 88 6.48 -21.58 -4.62
N LEU A 89 7.29 -20.99 -5.51
CA LEU A 89 8.56 -21.56 -5.98
C LEU A 89 9.80 -21.17 -5.14
N LEU A 90 9.65 -20.42 -4.04
CA LEU A 90 10.76 -20.03 -3.14
C LEU A 90 10.66 -20.68 -1.74
N GLY A 91 10.32 -21.97 -1.70
CA GLY A 91 10.37 -22.84 -0.50
C GLY A 91 11.69 -23.57 -0.33
#